data_AF-A0A2D9WNZ6-F1
#
_entry.id   AF-A0A2D9WNZ6-F1
#
_cell.length_a   1.000
_cell.length_b   1.000
_cell.length_c   1.000
_cell.angle_alpha   90.00
_cell.angle_beta   90.00
_cell.angle_gamma   90.00
#
_symmetry.space_group_name_H-M   'P 1'
#
loop_
_entity.id
_entity.type
_entity.pdbx_description
1 polymer ?
#
loop_
_entity_poly.entity_id
_entity_poly.type
_entity_poly.pdbx_seq_one_letter_code
_entity_poly.pdbx_strand_id
1 'polypeptide(L)' 'MTSMDNIRKQSDKELVETVAEARKTIREERFKDKFSRKAKEIRNAKTVVARALTELNARRRNNEIK' A
#
# COMPACT_ATOMS: atom_id res chain seq x y z
N MET A 1 -10.58 -4.12 2.52
CA MET A 1 -9.28 -4.55 1.95
C MET A 1 -9.27 -4.16 0.48
N THR A 2 -8.34 -3.31 0.05
CA THR A 2 -8.28 -2.80 -1.33
C THR A 2 -7.92 -3.94 -2.29
N SER A 3 -8.77 -4.21 -3.29
CA SER A 3 -8.52 -5.25 -4.30
C SER A 3 -7.37 -4.83 -5.22
N MET A 4 -6.72 -5.81 -5.88
CA MET A 4 -5.68 -5.50 -6.87
C MET A 4 -6.26 -4.72 -8.06
N ASP A 5 -7.51 -4.97 -8.42
CA ASP A 5 -8.19 -4.26 -9.51
C ASP A 5 -8.33 -2.77 -9.23
N ASN A 6 -8.57 -2.39 -7.96
CA ASN A 6 -8.60 -0.98 -7.58
C ASN A 6 -7.22 -0.34 -7.65
N ILE A 7 -6.16 -1.05 -7.25
CA ILE A 7 -4.77 -0.57 -7.33
C ILE A 7 -4.37 -0.31 -8.79
N ARG A 8 -4.73 -1.20 -9.72
CA ARG A 8 -4.39 -1.04 -11.14
C ARG A 8 -5.03 0.19 -11.80
N LYS A 9 -6.19 0.62 -11.31
CA LYS A 9 -6.90 1.81 -11.83
C LYS A 9 -6.27 3.13 -11.39
N GLN A 10 -5.44 3.12 -10.36
CA GLN A 10 -4.78 4.32 -9.85
C GLN A 10 -3.65 4.77 -10.79
N SER A 11 -3.48 6.07 -10.92
CA SER A 11 -2.29 6.70 -11.53
C SER A 11 -1.04 6.49 -10.67
N ASP A 12 0.14 6.73 -11.24
CA ASP A 12 1.40 6.59 -10.50
C ASP A 12 1.47 7.53 -9.28
N LYS A 13 0.90 8.73 -9.41
CA LYS A 13 0.79 9.68 -8.28
C LYS A 13 -0.09 9.12 -7.17
N GLU A 14 -1.28 8.62 -7.50
CA GLU A 14 -2.21 8.03 -6.53
C GLU A 14 -1.62 6.76 -5.89
N LEU A 15 -0.84 5.97 -6.62
CA LEU A 15 -0.14 4.81 -6.07
C LEU A 15 0.90 5.21 -5.02
N VAL A 16 1.64 6.29 -5.24
CA VAL A 16 2.60 6.83 -4.26
C VAL A 16 1.89 7.32 -3.00
N GLU A 17 0.78 8.06 -3.16
CA GLU A 17 -0.05 8.53 -2.06
C GLU A 17 -0.63 7.35 -1.25
N THR A 18 -1.15 6.33 -1.95
CA THR A 18 -1.66 5.09 -1.34
C THR A 18 -0.60 4.38 -0.49
N VAL A 19 0.64 4.33 -0.98
CA VAL A 19 1.77 3.76 -0.21
C VAL A 19 2.06 4.60 1.03
N ALA A 20 2.07 5.93 0.90
CA ALA A 20 2.36 6.84 2.01
C ALA A 20 1.31 6.72 3.13
N GLU A 21 0.03 6.71 2.77
CA GLU A 21 -1.10 6.55 3.69
C GLU A 21 -1.07 5.18 4.38
N ALA A 22 -0.89 4.09 3.62
CA ALA A 22 -0.83 2.76 4.21
C ALA A 22 0.37 2.60 5.16
N ARG A 23 1.52 3.21 4.84
CA ARG A 23 2.68 3.26 5.77
C ARG A 23 2.38 4.07 7.03
N LYS A 24 1.63 5.16 6.91
CA LYS A 24 1.16 5.96 8.06
C LYS A 24 0.25 5.11 8.96
N THR A 25 -0.72 4.38 8.40
CA THR A 25 -1.57 3.46 9.17
C THR A 25 -0.75 2.39 9.90
N ILE A 26 0.24 1.77 9.24
CA ILE A 26 1.13 0.80 9.89
C ILE A 26 1.85 1.44 11.07
N ARG A 27 2.35 2.67 10.91
CA ARG A 27 3.03 3.41 11.96
C ARG A 27 2.09 3.66 13.12
N GLU A 28 0.96 4.30 12.88
CA GLU A 28 -0.04 4.65 13.90
C GLU A 28 -0.48 3.41 14.69
N GLU A 29 -0.82 2.30 14.02
CA GLU A 29 -1.20 1.06 14.69
C GLU A 29 -0.06 0.43 15.51
N ARG A 30 1.19 0.55 15.06
CA ARG A 30 2.35 0.04 15.81
C ARG A 30 2.64 0.87 17.05
N PHE A 31 2.37 2.16 17.04
CA PHE A 31 2.60 3.04 18.20
C PHE A 31 1.44 3.07 19.20
N LYS A 32 0.30 2.42 18.89
CA LYS A 32 -0.76 2.18 19.87
C LYS A 32 -0.29 1.26 20.99
N ASP A 33 -0.95 1.40 22.15
CA ASP A 33 -0.81 0.48 23.28
C ASP A 33 -1.27 -0.95 22.91
N LYS A 34 -0.91 -1.92 23.74
CA LYS A 34 -1.10 -3.35 23.45
C LYS A 34 -2.58 -3.73 23.24
N PHE A 35 -3.51 -3.07 23.94
CA PHE A 35 -4.94 -3.37 23.88
C PHE A 35 -5.63 -2.67 22.71
N SER A 36 -5.14 -1.49 22.31
CA SER A 36 -5.71 -0.73 21.18
C SER A 36 -5.16 -1.13 19.82
N ARG A 37 -4.00 -1.81 19.76
CA ARG A 37 -3.36 -2.23 18.51
C ARG A 37 -4.19 -3.28 17.79
N LYS A 38 -4.51 -3.03 16.51
CA LYS A 38 -5.24 -3.98 15.67
C LYS A 38 -4.31 -4.65 14.66
N ALA A 39 -3.94 -5.90 14.94
CA ALA A 39 -3.07 -6.68 14.03
C ALA A 39 -3.65 -6.84 12.62
N LYS A 40 -4.99 -6.89 12.49
CA LYS A 40 -5.69 -6.95 11.21
C LYS A 40 -5.44 -5.70 10.36
N GLU A 41 -5.45 -4.51 10.96
CA GLU A 41 -5.20 -3.25 10.26
C GLU A 41 -3.77 -3.16 9.76
N ILE A 42 -2.79 -3.57 10.59
CA ILE A 42 -1.39 -3.66 10.17
C ILE A 42 -1.23 -4.62 8.98
N ARG A 43 -1.87 -5.79 9.03
CA ARG A 43 -1.81 -6.78 7.95
C ARG A 43 -2.41 -6.22 6.67
N ASN A 44 -3.59 -5.62 6.74
CA ASN A 44 -4.27 -5.02 5.60
C ASN A 44 -3.42 -3.92 4.96
N ALA A 45 -2.90 -3.00 5.76
CA ALA A 45 -2.07 -1.90 5.28
C ALA A 45 -0.77 -2.41 4.63
N LYS A 46 -0.12 -3.44 5.20
CA LYS A 46 1.04 -4.09 4.56
C LYS A 46 0.71 -4.68 3.19
N THR A 47 -0.44 -5.34 3.07
CA THR A 47 -0.88 -5.89 1.78
C THR A 47 -1.13 -4.79 0.75
N VAL A 48 -1.70 -3.66 1.16
CA VAL A 48 -1.89 -2.49 0.27
C VAL A 48 -0.53 -1.95 -0.21
N VAL A 49 0.43 -1.75 0.71
CA VAL A 49 1.79 -1.31 0.35
C VAL A 49 2.43 -2.26 -0.65
N ALA A 50 2.37 -3.57 -0.40
CA ALA A 50 2.97 -4.57 -1.30
C ALA A 50 2.36 -4.50 -2.70
N ARG A 51 1.03 -4.42 -2.80
CA ARG A 51 0.31 -4.34 -4.08
C ARG A 51 0.63 -3.07 -4.86
N ALA A 52 0.58 -1.91 -4.21
CA ALA A 52 0.87 -0.64 -4.86
C ALA A 52 2.32 -0.54 -5.35
N LEU A 53 3.30 -1.00 -4.55
CA LEU A 53 4.70 -1.05 -4.98
C LEU A 53 4.94 -2.05 -6.12
N THR A 54 4.23 -3.18 -6.11
CA THR A 54 4.30 -4.17 -7.20
C THR A 54 3.82 -3.55 -8.50
N GLU A 55 2.69 -2.85 -8.48
CA GLU A 55 2.15 -2.16 -9.65
C GLU A 55 3.10 -1.07 -10.16
N LEU A 56 3.63 -0.21 -9.28
CA LEU A 56 4.61 0.81 -9.65
C LEU A 56 5.86 0.20 -10.33
N ASN A 57 6.37 -0.91 -9.78
CA ASN A 57 7.52 -1.59 -10.36
C ASN A 57 7.18 -2.24 -11.72
N ALA A 58 5.98 -2.80 -11.87
CA ALA A 58 5.52 -3.36 -13.13
C ALA A 58 5.42 -2.27 -14.23
N ARG A 59 4.90 -1.09 -13.88
CA ARG A 59 4.84 0.06 -14.81
C ARG A 59 6.20 0.56 -15.24
N ARG A 60 7.13 0.72 -14.28
CA ARG A 60 8.52 1.10 -14.57
C ARG A 60 9.18 0.13 -15.54
N ARG A 61 9.06 -1.17 -15.25
CA ARG A 61 9.59 -2.24 -16.13
C ARG A 61 8.99 -2.17 -17.54
N ASN A 62 7.68 -1.98 -17.67
CA ASN A 62 7.02 -1.90 -18.97
C ASN A 62 7.42 -0.64 -19.77
N ASN A 63 7.79 0.45 -19.08
CA ASN A 63 8.29 1.66 -19.72
C ASN A 63 9.77 1.55 -20.12
N GLU A 64 10.58 0.77 -19.40
CA GLU A 64 11.99 0.49 -19.74
C GLU A 64 12.14 -0.47 -20.93
N ILE A 65 11.16 -1.35 -21.15
CA ILE A 65 11.15 -2.32 -22.25
C ILE A 65 10.65 -1.71 -23.58
N LYS A 66 10.04 -0.51 -23.53
CA LYS A 66 9.60 0.24 -24.71
C LYS A 66 10.71 1.13 -25.26
#